data_AF-A0A936I9W8-F1
#
_entry.id   AF-A0A936I9W8-F1
#
_cell.length_a   1.000
_cell.length_b   1.000
_cell.length_c   1.000
_cell.angle_alpha   90.00
_cell.angle_beta   90.00
_cell.angle_gamma   90.00
#
_symmetry.space_group_name_H-M   'P 1'
#
loop_
_entity.id
_entity.type
_entity.pdbx_description
1 polymer ?
#
loop_
_entity_poly.entity_id
_entity_poly.type
_entity_poly.pdbx_seq_one_letter_code
_entity_poly.pdbx_strand_id
1 'polypeptide(L)'
;MRLIYCLFLCLILTECLPAQKLLSIRDSLELNIELIGPEQGLSQGQINGIAEDQEGYLWIATKDGLNRYDGHSFRVFRNDPDNLYSISENFITAVYVDSRNLLWVGNEFSGLGAL
;
A
#
# COMPACT_ATOMS: atom_id res chain seq x y z
N MET A 1 8.83 12.27 -60.75
CA MET A 1 9.78 12.48 -59.63
C MET A 1 9.13 12.92 -58.32
N ARG A 2 8.04 13.73 -58.32
CA ARG A 2 7.33 14.13 -57.09
C ARG A 2 6.62 13.00 -56.33
N LEU A 3 6.11 11.98 -57.04
CA LEU A 3 5.34 10.89 -56.44
C LEU A 3 6.17 9.96 -55.53
N ILE A 4 7.46 9.78 -55.86
CA ILE A 4 8.40 8.92 -55.11
C ILE A 4 8.75 9.56 -53.76
N TYR A 5 8.93 10.88 -53.70
CA TYR A 5 9.17 11.61 -52.45
C TYR A 5 7.99 11.53 -51.48
N CYS A 6 6.75 11.59 -51.99
CA CYS A 6 5.55 11.45 -51.15
C CYS A 6 5.43 10.05 -50.53
N LEU A 7 5.76 9.00 -51.29
CA LEU A 7 5.73 7.62 -50.78
C LEU A 7 6.83 7.36 -49.74
N PHE A 8 8.03 7.91 -49.95
CA PHE A 8 9.12 7.86 -48.97
C PHE A 8 8.80 8.65 -47.68
N LEU A 9 8.18 9.83 -47.79
CA LEU A 9 7.73 10.60 -46.63
C LEU A 9 6.67 9.84 -45.83
N CYS A 10 5.75 9.16 -46.52
CA CYS A 10 4.69 8.38 -45.88
C CYS A 10 5.25 7.15 -45.14
N LEU A 11 6.25 6.47 -45.71
CA LEU A 11 6.94 5.34 -45.09
C LEU A 11 7.69 5.74 -43.80
N ILE A 12 8.38 6.88 -43.81
CA ILE A 12 9.06 7.44 -42.62
C ILE A 12 8.06 7.83 -41.53
N LEU A 13 6.88 8.36 -41.91
CA LEU A 13 5.82 8.72 -40.98
C LEU A 13 5.13 7.49 -40.38
N THR A 14 4.99 6.39 -41.14
CA THR A 14 4.41 5.14 -40.63
C THR A 14 5.31 4.41 -39.64
N GLU A 15 6.64 4.50 -39.78
CA GLU A 15 7.58 3.95 -38.79
C GLU A 15 7.72 4.83 -37.52
N CYS A 16 7.32 6.10 -37.58
CA CYS A 16 7.39 7.04 -36.46
C CYS A 16 6.27 6.83 -35.42
N LEU A 17 5.08 6.38 -35.86
CA LEU A 17 3.91 6.12 -35.01
C LEU A 17 4.17 5.09 -33.88
N PRO A 18 4.79 3.91 -34.13
CA PRO A 18 5.06 2.94 -33.06
C PRO A 18 6.03 3.45 -32.00
N ALA A 19 7.03 4.27 -32.37
CA ALA A 19 7.98 4.86 -31.41
C ALA A 19 7.31 5.92 -30.52
N GLN A 20 6.43 6.75 -31.07
CA GLN A 20 5.65 7.74 -30.30
C GLN A 20 4.68 7.08 -29.32
N LYS A 21 4.03 5.97 -29.72
CA LYS A 21 3.15 5.18 -28.85
C LYS A 21 3.93 4.52 -27.71
N LEU A 22 5.15 4.09 -27.97
CA LEU A 22 6.03 3.51 -26.94
C LEU A 22 6.52 4.57 -25.94
N LEU A 23 6.78 5.79 -26.41
CA LEU A 23 7.19 6.91 -25.57
C LEU A 23 6.04 7.37 -24.65
N SER A 24 4.80 7.47 -25.16
CA SER A 24 3.64 7.82 -24.33
C SER A 24 3.30 6.77 -23.28
N ILE A 25 3.58 5.48 -23.55
CA ILE A 25 3.43 4.40 -22.57
C ILE A 25 4.46 4.55 -21.44
N ARG A 26 5.69 5.00 -21.73
CA ARG A 26 6.70 5.25 -20.69
C ARG A 26 6.33 6.42 -19.78
N ASP A 27 5.85 7.52 -20.36
CA ASP A 27 5.44 8.72 -19.60
C ASP A 27 4.18 8.48 -18.74
N SER A 28 3.38 7.45 -19.05
CA SER A 28 2.18 7.08 -18.28
C SER A 28 2.42 6.01 -17.21
N LEU A 29 3.66 5.51 -17.08
CA LEU A 29 4.06 4.46 -16.13
C LEU A 29 5.12 4.95 -15.14
N GLU A 30 5.08 6.24 -14.78
CA GLU A 30 5.83 6.72 -13.62
C GLU A 30 5.11 6.27 -12.34
N LEU A 31 5.73 5.34 -11.61
CA LEU A 31 5.26 4.92 -10.30
C LEU A 31 5.44 6.09 -9.33
N ASN A 32 4.34 6.71 -8.92
CA ASN A 32 4.38 7.69 -7.83
C ASN A 32 4.51 6.94 -6.50
N ILE A 33 5.66 7.06 -5.84
CA ILE A 33 5.92 6.45 -4.53
C ILE A 33 5.79 7.55 -3.49
N GLU A 34 4.76 7.46 -2.65
CA GLU A 34 4.64 8.27 -1.45
C GLU A 34 5.29 7.56 -0.26
N LEU A 35 6.09 8.28 0.52
CA LEU A 35 6.72 7.77 1.73
C LEU A 35 5.84 8.13 2.94
N ILE A 36 5.31 7.11 3.58
CA ILE A 36 4.45 7.24 4.76
C ILE A 36 5.06 6.41 5.90
N GLY A 37 5.27 7.03 7.05
CA GLY A 37 5.95 6.43 8.19
C GLY A 37 5.73 7.20 9.48
N PRO A 38 6.69 7.16 10.43
CA PRO A 38 6.50 7.75 11.76
C PRO A 38 6.20 9.25 11.77
N GLU A 39 6.77 9.99 10.82
CA GLU A 39 6.52 11.44 10.64
C GLU A 39 5.06 11.74 10.28
N GLN A 40 4.32 10.75 9.74
CA GLN A 40 2.91 10.87 9.37
C GLN A 40 1.96 10.25 10.42
N GLY A 41 2.51 9.69 11.51
CA GLY A 41 1.72 9.13 12.62
C GLY A 41 1.77 7.60 12.77
N LEU A 42 2.53 6.88 11.93
CA LEU A 42 2.81 5.46 12.16
C LEU A 42 3.55 5.31 13.50
N SER A 43 3.12 4.36 14.34
CA SER A 43 3.69 4.25 15.68
C SER A 43 5.18 3.89 15.71
N GLN A 44 5.63 3.06 14.77
CA GLN A 44 7.03 2.63 14.68
C GLN A 44 7.37 2.15 13.26
N GLY A 45 8.60 2.44 12.81
CA GLY A 45 8.99 2.23 11.40
C GLY A 45 9.28 0.78 10.97
N GLN A 46 9.33 -0.18 11.89
CA GLN A 46 9.46 -1.60 11.58
C GLN A 46 8.06 -2.22 11.48
N ILE A 47 7.70 -2.60 10.26
CA ILE A 47 6.42 -3.23 9.96
C ILE A 47 6.61 -4.75 9.95
N ASN A 48 5.78 -5.46 10.73
CA ASN A 48 5.78 -6.93 10.78
C ASN A 48 4.71 -7.55 9.88
N GLY A 49 3.66 -6.81 9.54
CA GLY A 49 2.57 -7.27 8.69
C GLY A 49 1.65 -6.14 8.26
N ILE A 50 1.00 -6.32 7.12
CA ILE A 50 0.00 -5.40 6.56
C ILE A 50 -1.19 -6.23 6.08
N ALA A 51 -2.40 -5.78 6.37
CA ALA A 51 -3.64 -6.31 5.83
C ALA A 51 -4.59 -5.17 5.44
N GLU A 52 -5.45 -5.39 4.46
CA GLU A 52 -6.51 -4.46 4.06
C GLU A 52 -7.85 -5.08 4.43
N ASP A 53 -8.75 -4.28 5.03
CA ASP A 53 -10.13 -4.69 5.27
C ASP A 53 -11.07 -4.33 4.09
N GLN A 54 -12.31 -4.81 4.13
CA GLN A 54 -13.28 -4.56 3.05
C GLN A 54 -13.72 -3.09 2.96
N GLU A 55 -13.45 -2.28 3.99
CA GLU A 55 -13.67 -0.84 4.00
C GLU A 55 -12.50 -0.05 3.41
N GLY A 56 -11.38 -0.71 3.08
CA GLY A 56 -10.18 -0.09 2.50
C GLY A 56 -9.21 0.48 3.54
N TYR A 57 -9.38 0.17 4.83
CA TYR A 57 -8.39 0.53 5.84
C TYR A 57 -7.20 -0.42 5.78
N LEU A 58 -6.00 0.13 5.88
CA LEU A 58 -4.79 -0.66 6.06
C LEU A 58 -4.51 -0.86 7.54
N TRP A 59 -4.43 -2.12 7.95
CA TRP A 59 -4.01 -2.56 9.26
C TRP A 59 -2.53 -2.94 9.23
N ILE A 60 -1.73 -2.31 10.08
CA ILE A 60 -0.27 -2.39 10.06
C ILE A 60 0.22 -2.81 11.44
N ALA A 61 0.84 -3.98 11.51
CA ALA A 61 1.46 -4.53 12.71
C ALA A 61 2.85 -3.93 12.93
N THR A 62 3.10 -3.37 14.11
CA THR A 62 4.43 -2.88 14.51
C THR A 62 4.82 -3.41 15.88
N LYS A 63 6.03 -3.08 16.33
CA LYS A 63 6.51 -3.37 17.69
C LYS A 63 5.88 -2.48 18.76
N ASP A 64 5.25 -1.38 18.36
CA ASP A 64 4.64 -0.39 19.27
C ASP A 64 3.19 -0.12 18.85
N GLY A 65 2.40 -1.18 18.77
CA GLY A 65 0.96 -1.12 18.56
C GLY A 65 0.47 -1.59 17.19
N LEU A 66 -0.85 -1.68 17.09
CA LEU A 66 -1.58 -1.90 15.86
C LEU A 66 -1.95 -0.55 15.26
N ASN A 67 -1.65 -0.32 13.99
CA ASN A 67 -1.94 0.93 13.31
C ASN A 67 -3.04 0.69 12.27
N ARG A 68 -4.04 1.57 12.21
CA ARG A 68 -5.02 1.60 11.13
C ARG A 68 -4.86 2.88 10.33
N TYR A 69 -4.69 2.77 9.03
CA TYR A 69 -4.54 3.88 8.11
C TYR A 69 -5.75 3.98 7.19
N ASP A 70 -6.28 5.19 7.02
CA ASP A 70 -7.49 5.48 6.24
C ASP A 70 -7.22 6.17 4.88
N GLY A 71 -5.97 6.17 4.43
CA GLY A 71 -5.53 6.93 3.26
C GLY A 71 -5.11 8.36 3.56
N HIS A 72 -5.29 8.84 4.80
CA HIS A 72 -4.95 10.20 5.21
C HIS A 72 -4.20 10.25 6.54
N SER A 73 -4.61 9.43 7.51
CA SER A 73 -4.15 9.49 8.90
C SER A 73 -4.05 8.11 9.54
N PHE A 74 -3.17 7.99 10.54
CA PHE A 74 -3.05 6.79 11.36
C PHE A 74 -3.86 6.92 12.64
N ARG A 75 -4.55 5.84 12.99
CA ARG A 75 -5.02 5.57 14.34
C ARG A 75 -4.18 4.47 14.95
N VAL A 76 -3.57 4.76 16.10
CA VAL A 76 -2.74 3.78 16.83
C VAL A 76 -3.53 3.18 17.98
N PHE A 77 -3.55 1.85 18.04
CA PHE A 77 -4.08 1.06 19.14
C PHE A 77 -2.91 0.51 19.95
N ARG A 78 -2.95 0.72 21.27
CA ARG A 78 -1.96 0.26 22.24
C ARG A 78 -2.67 -0.41 23.41
N ASN A 79 -1.94 -1.26 24.12
CA ASN A 79 -2.37 -1.82 25.38
C ASN A 79 -2.52 -0.70 26.42
N ASP A 80 -3.66 -0.73 27.09
CA ASP A 80 -4.00 0.13 28.21
C ASP A 80 -4.54 -0.78 29.33
N PRO A 81 -3.75 -1.02 30.40
CA PRO A 81 -4.14 -1.90 31.49
C PRO A 81 -5.45 -1.51 32.18
N ASP A 82 -5.84 -0.24 32.11
CA ASP A 82 -7.07 0.28 32.72
C ASP A 82 -8.29 0.16 31.78
N ASN A 83 -8.07 -0.26 30.53
CA ASN A 83 -9.11 -0.39 29.51
C ASN A 83 -9.17 -1.82 28.95
N LEU A 84 -10.22 -2.56 29.33
CA LEU A 84 -10.48 -3.93 28.89
C LEU A 84 -10.75 -4.07 27.37
N TYR A 85 -11.03 -2.97 26.68
CA TYR A 85 -11.24 -2.94 25.22
C TYR A 85 -9.97 -2.53 24.45
N SER A 86 -8.85 -2.33 25.15
CA SER A 86 -7.56 -2.11 24.51
C SER A 86 -6.98 -3.44 24.00
N ILE A 87 -5.97 -3.36 23.13
CA ILE A 87 -5.28 -4.56 22.66
C ILE A 87 -4.50 -5.20 23.81
N SER A 88 -4.34 -6.52 23.80
CA SER A 88 -3.68 -7.22 24.90
C SER A 88 -2.20 -6.91 25.03
N GLU A 89 -1.52 -6.57 23.93
CA GLU A 89 -0.07 -6.34 23.85
C GLU A 89 0.27 -5.31 22.77
N ASN A 90 1.37 -4.58 22.95
CA ASN A 90 1.85 -3.61 21.95
C ASN A 90 2.67 -4.26 20.83
N PHE A 91 3.36 -5.37 21.11
CA PHE A 91 4.17 -6.02 20.09
C PHE A 91 3.29 -6.92 19.21
N ILE A 92 2.90 -6.38 18.06
CA ILE A 92 2.09 -7.09 17.07
C ILE A 92 3.00 -7.74 16.05
N THR A 93 2.90 -9.06 15.91
CA THR A 93 3.76 -9.88 15.04
C THR A 93 3.09 -10.22 13.71
N ALA A 94 1.75 -10.22 13.66
CA ALA A 94 1.00 -10.51 12.44
C ALA A 94 -0.37 -9.84 12.47
N VAL A 95 -0.89 -9.52 11.29
CA VAL A 95 -2.26 -9.07 11.06
C VAL A 95 -2.83 -9.80 9.85
N TYR A 96 -4.10 -10.18 9.93
CA TYR A 96 -4.81 -10.86 8.85
C TYR A 96 -6.30 -10.52 8.90
N VAL A 97 -6.90 -10.21 7.75
CA VAL A 97 -8.35 -10.03 7.64
C VAL A 97 -8.95 -11.27 6.99
N ASP A 98 -9.91 -11.92 7.66
CA ASP A 98 -10.56 -13.12 7.13
C ASP A 98 -11.68 -12.79 6.11
N SER A 99 -12.26 -13.83 5.50
CA SER A 99 -13.33 -13.69 4.52
C SER A 99 -14.63 -13.09 5.06
N ARG A 100 -14.78 -12.99 6.39
CA ARG A 100 -15.91 -12.34 7.07
C ARG A 100 -15.56 -10.91 7.52
N ASN A 101 -14.43 -10.39 7.05
CA ASN A 101 -13.90 -9.07 7.41
C ASN A 101 -13.52 -8.94 8.90
N LEU A 102 -13.20 -10.06 9.57
CA LEU A 102 -12.70 -10.01 10.94
C LEU A 102 -11.19 -9.84 10.93
N LEU A 103 -10.70 -8.92 11.76
CA LEU A 103 -9.28 -8.68 11.95
C LEU A 103 -8.72 -9.64 13.01
N TRP A 104 -7.75 -10.43 12.58
CA TRP A 104 -6.95 -11.31 13.41
C TRP A 104 -5.60 -10.65 13.67
N VAL A 105 -5.22 -10.59 14.94
CA VAL A 105 -4.00 -9.94 15.42
C VAL A 105 -3.16 -10.94 16.20
N GLY A 106 -1.96 -11.21 15.71
CA GLY A 106 -0.97 -12.04 16.38
C GLY A 106 -0.05 -11.21 17.27
N ASN A 107 0.22 -11.68 18.47
CA ASN A 107 1.27 -11.16 19.34
C ASN A 107 2.23 -12.30 19.74
N GLU A 108 3.44 -11.94 20.19
CA GLU A 108 4.51 -12.90 20.48
C GLU A 108 4.18 -13.85 21.65
N PHE A 109 3.35 -13.41 22.61
CA PHE A 109 3.17 -14.10 23.89
C PHE A 109 1.85 -14.89 24.05
N SER A 110 0.81 -14.64 23.25
CA SER A 110 -0.51 -15.26 23.43
C SER A 110 -1.04 -16.07 22.23
N GLY A 111 -0.33 -16.09 21.10
CA GLY A 111 -0.84 -16.72 19.87
C GLY A 111 -1.94 -15.88 19.20
N LEU A 112 -2.61 -16.42 18.17
CA LEU A 112 -3.63 -15.71 17.37
C LEU A 112 -4.81 -15.24 18.24
N GLY A 113 -5.02 -13.92 18.34
CA GLY A 113 -6.21 -13.29 18.91
C GLY A 113 -7.07 -12.61 17.83
N ALA A 114 -8.38 -12.56 18.01
CA ALA A 114 -9.29 -11.76 17.18
C ALA A 114 -9.71 -10.51 17.96
N LEU A 115 -9.83 -9.37 17.27
CA LEU A 115 -10.35 -8.11 17.83
C LEU A 115 -11.64 -7.69 17.10
#